data_AF-D0NPU6-F1
#
_entry.id   AF-D0NPU6-F1
#
_cell.length_a   1.000
_cell.length_b   1.000
_cell.length_c   1.000
_cell.angle_alpha   90.00
_cell.angle_beta   90.00
_cell.angle_gamma   90.00
#
_symmetry.space_group_name_H-M   'P 1'
#
loop_
_entity.id
_entity.type
_entity.pdbx_description
1 polymer ?
#
loop_
_entity_poly.entity_id
_entity_poly.type
_entity_poly.pdbx_seq_one_letter_code
_entity_poly.pdbx_strand_id
1 'polypeptide(L)'
;MFERMLALEEYTKKTPFARVILVIIGVPLFVIARVLCQESVPLQDPADGWEANYGFWVRAGLAGVGIGNAASIQIGFWLDVPPFTLNQILGYCTLMATGYIVAGMTFAKFWVFPIPFFMFSLCLVTITVILAYIRLVVGAQGFRQIMARRQQLGRLNRVGTVQAILFIVYPAYQMLFTRATRSWYEIPVLMILPIVRLALKLMLTRAAAHKEDMIPVQVV
;
A
#
# COMPACT_ATOMS: atom_id res chain seq x y z
N MET A 1 -0.41 10.83 28.64
CA MET A 1 -0.44 12.08 27.83
C MET A 1 0.77 12.98 28.12
N PHE A 2 1.16 13.15 29.38
CA PHE A 2 2.32 13.95 29.80
C PHE A 2 3.66 13.44 29.26
N GLU A 3 3.92 12.13 29.34
CA GLU A 3 5.15 11.51 28.82
C GLU A 3 5.30 11.65 27.30
N ARG A 4 4.18 11.65 26.55
CA ARG A 4 4.18 11.90 25.10
C ARG A 4 4.60 13.33 24.78
N MET A 5 4.19 14.31 25.60
CA MET A 5 4.62 15.70 25.42
C MET A 5 6.11 15.89 25.75
N LEU A 6 6.58 15.28 26.84
CA LEU A 6 8.00 15.28 27.21
C LEU A 6 8.88 14.60 26.16
N ALA A 7 8.46 13.45 25.64
CA ALA A 7 9.17 12.75 24.56
C ALA A 7 9.20 13.58 23.26
N LEU A 8 8.11 14.29 22.93
CA LEU A 8 8.05 15.17 21.76
C LEU A 8 8.96 16.39 21.93
N GLU A 9 8.98 16.98 23.13
CA GLU A 9 9.82 18.13 23.46
C GLU A 9 11.31 17.75 23.43
N GLU A 10 11.67 16.60 23.99
CA GLU A 10 13.04 16.07 23.94
C GLU A 10 13.46 15.68 22.51
N TYR A 11 12.55 15.10 21.73
CA TYR A 11 12.78 14.81 20.31
C TYR A 11 12.99 16.10 19.51
N THR A 12 12.19 17.14 19.76
CA THR A 12 12.29 18.47 19.12
C THR A 12 13.60 19.17 19.48
N LYS A 13 14.09 19.01 20.72
CA LYS A 13 15.37 19.56 21.18
C LYS A 13 16.58 18.83 20.57
N LYS A 14 16.47 17.52 20.32
CA LYS A 14 17.56 16.69 19.78
C LYS A 14 17.58 16.56 18.25
N THR A 15 16.48 16.84 17.56
CA THR A 15 16.46 16.71 16.09
C THR A 15 16.99 17.97 15.40
N PRO A 16 18.05 17.86 14.58
CA PRO A 16 18.56 19.00 13.85
C PRO A 16 17.51 19.46 12.82
N PHE A 17 17.28 20.78 12.75
CA PHE A 17 16.33 21.41 11.82
C PHE A 17 16.54 20.95 10.36
N ALA A 18 17.79 20.65 9.98
CA ALA A 18 18.16 20.07 8.70
C ALA A 18 17.50 18.70 8.41
N ARG A 19 17.37 17.82 9.42
CA ARG A 19 16.69 16.52 9.26
C ARG A 19 15.19 16.71 9.03
N VAL A 20 14.58 17.71 9.67
CA VAL A 20 13.17 18.06 9.46
C VAL A 20 12.94 18.56 8.04
N ILE A 21 13.78 19.47 7.55
CA ILE A 21 13.73 19.95 6.15
C ILE A 21 13.93 18.79 5.17
N LEU A 22 14.93 17.93 5.41
CA LEU A 22 15.22 16.79 4.54
C LEU A 22 14.06 15.81 4.48
N VAL A 23 13.35 15.56 5.59
CA VAL A 23 12.16 14.70 5.58
C VAL A 23 10.99 15.39 4.86
N ILE A 24 10.75 16.68 5.12
CA ILE A 24 9.65 17.43 4.51
C ILE A 24 9.82 17.57 3.00
N ILE A 25 11.04 17.75 2.49
CA ILE A 25 11.31 17.90 1.06
C ILE A 25 11.57 16.55 0.40
N GLY A 26 12.31 15.67 1.07
CA GLY A 26 12.75 14.38 0.54
C GLY A 26 11.57 13.42 0.30
N VAL A 27 10.55 13.42 1.15
CA VAL A 27 9.37 12.57 0.96
C VAL A 27 8.58 12.98 -0.30
N PRO A 28 8.19 14.26 -0.50
CA PRO A 28 7.62 14.72 -1.77
C PRO A 28 8.51 14.48 -2.97
N LEU A 29 9.82 14.74 -2.86
CA LEU A 29 10.76 14.55 -3.96
C LEU A 29 10.84 13.08 -4.39
N PHE A 30 10.85 12.16 -3.42
CA PHE A 30 10.81 10.72 -3.68
C PHE A 30 9.51 10.30 -4.38
N VAL A 31 8.37 10.85 -3.96
CA VAL A 31 7.08 10.60 -4.62
C VAL A 31 7.08 11.14 -6.04
N ILE A 32 7.57 12.36 -6.25
CA ILE A 32 7.66 12.99 -7.58
C ILE A 32 8.58 12.17 -8.49
N ALA A 33 9.76 11.79 -8.00
CA ALA A 33 10.70 10.96 -8.76
C ALA A 33 10.06 9.63 -9.16
N ARG A 34 9.30 8.99 -8.27
CA ARG A 34 8.56 7.76 -8.56
C ARG A 34 7.52 7.96 -9.65
N VAL A 35 6.75 9.04 -9.58
CA VAL A 35 5.74 9.39 -10.61
C VAL A 35 6.43 9.66 -11.95
N LEU A 36 7.49 10.45 -11.97
CA LEU A 36 8.25 10.74 -13.19
C LEU A 36 8.86 9.49 -13.81
N CYS A 37 9.38 8.57 -13.00
CA CYS A 37 9.85 7.26 -13.47
C CYS A 37 8.72 6.38 -14.03
N GLN A 38 7.47 6.57 -13.60
CA GLN A 38 6.33 5.87 -14.19
C GLN A 38 5.95 6.50 -15.53
N GLU A 39 5.87 7.83 -15.58
CA GLU A 39 5.48 8.59 -16.77
C GLU A 39 6.51 8.50 -17.89
N SER A 40 7.80 8.34 -17.57
CA SER A 40 8.87 8.18 -18.56
C SER A 40 8.82 6.85 -19.32
N VAL A 41 8.08 5.86 -18.80
CA VAL A 41 7.87 4.58 -19.49
C VAL A 41 6.79 4.79 -20.57
N PRO A 42 7.12 4.61 -21.86
CA PRO A 42 6.18 4.86 -22.95
C PRO A 42 4.99 3.91 -22.85
N LEU A 43 3.78 4.49 -22.93
CA LEU A 43 2.54 3.73 -23.11
C LEU A 43 2.48 3.28 -24.57
N GLN A 44 2.56 1.97 -24.79
CA GLN A 44 2.35 1.36 -26.10
C GLN A 44 0.84 1.21 -26.35
N ASP A 45 0.45 0.96 -27.60
CA ASP A 45 -0.96 0.78 -27.93
C ASP A 45 -1.49 -0.49 -27.23
N PRO A 46 -2.56 -0.38 -26.42
CA PRO A 46 -3.17 -1.55 -25.81
C PRO A 46 -3.73 -2.55 -26.83
N ALA A 47 -3.98 -2.14 -28.07
CA ALA A 47 -4.47 -3.01 -29.15
C ALA A 47 -3.43 -4.06 -29.59
N ASP A 48 -2.13 -3.79 -29.39
CA ASP A 48 -1.05 -4.71 -29.76
C ASP A 48 -0.92 -5.92 -28.80
N GLY A 49 -1.77 -5.98 -27.77
CA GLY A 49 -1.84 -7.10 -26.84
C GLY A 49 -0.74 -7.10 -25.78
N TRP A 50 -0.81 -8.07 -24.89
CA TRP A 50 -0.02 -8.08 -23.66
C TRP A 50 1.48 -8.33 -23.87
N GLU A 51 1.86 -9.01 -24.95
CA GLU A 51 3.26 -9.34 -25.28
C GLU A 51 4.05 -8.13 -25.77
N ALA A 52 3.40 -7.25 -26.55
CA ALA A 52 4.01 -6.04 -27.07
C ALA A 52 4.17 -4.94 -25.99
N ASN A 53 3.34 -4.98 -24.95
CA ASN A 53 3.17 -3.93 -23.94
C ASN A 53 4.18 -4.03 -22.76
N TYR A 54 5.48 -3.96 -23.02
CA TYR A 54 6.53 -4.03 -21.98
C TYR A 54 6.42 -2.88 -20.96
N GLY A 55 6.00 -1.69 -21.40
CA GLY A 55 5.87 -0.52 -20.53
C GLY A 55 4.83 -0.70 -19.42
N PHE A 56 3.75 -1.43 -19.73
CA PHE A 56 2.73 -1.79 -18.74
C PHE A 56 3.32 -2.68 -17.64
N TRP A 57 4.14 -3.66 -18.00
CA TRP A 57 4.77 -4.59 -17.05
C TRP A 57 5.80 -3.92 -16.15
N VAL A 58 6.58 -2.98 -16.68
CA VAL A 58 7.52 -2.16 -15.88
C VAL A 58 6.76 -1.33 -14.84
N ARG A 59 5.66 -0.66 -15.25
CA ARG A 59 4.80 0.10 -14.34
C ARG A 59 4.15 -0.80 -13.28
N ALA A 60 3.69 -1.99 -13.67
CA ALA A 60 3.12 -3.00 -12.76
C ALA A 60 4.15 -3.48 -11.71
N GLY A 61 5.38 -3.78 -12.14
CA GLY A 61 6.46 -4.15 -11.24
C GLY A 61 6.80 -3.04 -10.25
N LEU A 62 6.90 -1.79 -10.73
CA LEU A 62 7.17 -0.64 -9.88
C LEU A 62 6.05 -0.43 -8.84
N ALA A 63 4.80 -0.63 -9.23
CA ALA A 63 3.66 -0.58 -8.33
C ALA A 63 3.71 -1.72 -7.30
N GLY A 64 4.10 -2.93 -7.71
CA GLY A 64 4.36 -4.07 -6.83
C GLY A 64 5.42 -3.78 -5.77
N VAL A 65 6.53 -3.12 -6.12
CA VAL A 65 7.54 -2.65 -5.15
C VAL A 65 6.95 -1.66 -4.13
N GLY A 66 6.10 -0.73 -4.60
CA GLY A 66 5.46 0.25 -3.72
C GLY A 66 4.52 -0.42 -2.71
N ILE A 67 3.71 -1.38 -3.17
CA ILE A 67 2.83 -2.18 -2.33
C ILE A 67 3.63 -3.04 -1.36
N GLY A 68 4.71 -3.67 -1.83
CA GLY A 68 5.63 -4.44 -0.98
C GLY A 68 6.18 -3.60 0.17
N ASN A 69 6.70 -2.41 -0.12
CA ASN A 69 7.26 -1.54 0.92
C ASN A 69 6.18 -1.05 1.91
N ALA A 70 5.00 -0.69 1.42
CA ALA A 70 3.88 -0.31 2.28
C ALA A 70 3.43 -1.47 3.17
N ALA A 71 3.34 -2.68 2.61
CA ALA A 71 2.96 -3.88 3.34
C ALA A 71 4.02 -4.29 4.37
N SER A 72 5.32 -4.15 4.10
CA SER A 72 6.36 -4.43 5.10
C SER A 72 6.28 -3.53 6.32
N ILE A 73 5.93 -2.25 6.13
CA ILE A 73 5.71 -1.31 7.24
C ILE A 73 4.43 -1.70 8.00
N GLN A 74 3.35 -2.01 7.29
CA GLN A 74 2.07 -2.37 7.91
C GLN A 74 2.12 -3.71 8.66
N ILE A 75 2.83 -4.71 8.14
CA ILE A 75 2.97 -6.02 8.76
C ILE A 75 3.65 -5.89 10.13
N GLY A 76 4.75 -5.14 10.23
CA GLY A 76 5.42 -4.89 11.51
C GLY A 76 4.49 -4.22 12.53
N PHE A 77 3.73 -3.21 12.10
CA PHE A 77 2.80 -2.48 12.95
C PHE A 77 1.60 -3.34 13.42
N TRP A 78 1.00 -4.13 12.53
CA TRP A 78 -0.24 -4.86 12.83
C TRP A 78 -0.01 -6.22 13.50
N LEU A 79 1.09 -6.90 13.17
CA LEU A 79 1.36 -8.26 13.61
C LEU A 79 2.33 -8.35 14.80
N ASP A 80 2.82 -7.23 15.33
CA ASP A 80 3.79 -7.14 16.45
C ASP A 80 5.04 -8.01 16.22
N VAL A 81 5.44 -8.14 14.95
CA VAL A 81 6.63 -8.88 14.52
C VAL A 81 7.82 -7.92 14.55
N PRO A 82 9.04 -8.39 14.86
CA PRO A 82 10.24 -7.57 14.76
C PRO A 82 10.33 -6.89 13.38
N PRO A 83 10.77 -5.63 13.31
CA PRO A 83 10.88 -4.91 12.06
C PRO A 83 11.80 -5.70 11.10
N PHE A 84 11.37 -5.84 9.85
CA PHE A 84 12.14 -6.53 8.84
C PHE A 84 13.47 -5.83 8.60
N THR A 85 14.53 -6.62 8.41
CA THR A 85 15.84 -6.10 7.98
C THR A 85 15.75 -5.54 6.55
N LEU A 86 16.65 -4.63 6.19
CA LEU A 86 16.64 -4.01 4.85
C LEU A 86 16.69 -5.07 3.73
N ASN A 87 17.50 -6.12 3.90
CA ASN A 87 17.61 -7.22 2.94
C ASN A 87 16.31 -8.02 2.81
N GLN A 88 15.60 -8.22 3.91
CA GLN A 88 14.27 -8.83 3.93
C GLN A 88 13.24 -7.94 3.22
N ILE A 89 13.26 -6.62 3.45
CA ILE A 89 12.37 -5.69 2.75
C ILE A 89 12.66 -5.69 1.25
N LEU A 90 13.93 -5.67 0.84
CA LEU A 90 14.32 -5.72 -0.57
C LEU A 90 13.88 -7.05 -1.21
N GLY A 91 14.12 -8.19 -0.55
CA GLY A 91 13.68 -9.51 -1.02
C GLY A 91 12.16 -9.63 -1.12
N TYR A 92 11.43 -9.05 -0.17
CA TYR A 92 9.97 -9.01 -0.22
C TYR A 92 9.45 -8.14 -1.37
N CYS A 93 10.03 -6.96 -1.56
CA CYS A 93 9.68 -6.04 -2.64
C CYS A 93 9.95 -6.65 -4.03
N THR A 94 11.07 -7.36 -4.20
CA THR A 94 11.38 -8.05 -5.47
C THR A 94 10.45 -9.23 -5.71
N LEU A 95 10.12 -10.00 -4.67
CA LEU A 95 9.14 -11.09 -4.76
C LEU A 95 7.75 -10.57 -5.12
N MET A 96 7.32 -9.45 -4.54
CA MET A 96 6.06 -8.80 -4.88
C MET A 96 6.05 -8.28 -6.32
N ALA A 97 7.12 -7.61 -6.76
CA ALA A 97 7.22 -7.08 -8.12
C ALA A 97 7.17 -8.21 -9.17
N THR A 98 7.94 -9.27 -8.95
CA THR A 98 7.96 -10.45 -9.84
C THR A 98 6.62 -11.19 -9.82
N GLY A 99 6.00 -11.36 -8.66
CA GLY A 99 4.68 -11.98 -8.53
C GLY A 99 3.60 -11.23 -9.31
N TYR A 100 3.58 -9.89 -9.24
CA TYR A 100 2.65 -9.06 -10.00
C TYR A 100 2.84 -9.19 -11.51
N ILE A 101 4.09 -9.20 -11.98
CA ILE A 101 4.40 -9.33 -13.42
C ILE A 101 4.00 -10.72 -13.92
N VAL A 102 4.46 -11.79 -13.26
CA VAL A 102 4.23 -13.17 -13.70
C VAL A 102 2.74 -13.52 -13.65
N ALA A 103 2.07 -13.20 -12.54
CA ALA A 103 0.64 -13.48 -12.42
C ALA A 103 -0.18 -12.60 -13.37
N GLY A 104 0.22 -11.34 -13.54
CA GLY A 104 -0.41 -10.43 -14.49
C GLY A 104 -0.29 -10.92 -15.94
N MET A 105 0.91 -11.33 -16.38
CA MET A 105 1.14 -11.89 -17.72
C MET A 105 0.37 -13.19 -17.93
N THR A 106 0.36 -14.06 -16.92
CA THR A 106 -0.41 -15.32 -16.96
C THR A 106 -1.90 -15.03 -17.11
N PHE A 107 -2.43 -14.07 -16.35
CA PHE A 107 -3.83 -13.68 -16.44
C PHE A 107 -4.15 -13.02 -17.78
N ALA A 108 -3.27 -12.14 -18.28
CA ALA A 108 -3.40 -11.48 -19.58
C ALA A 108 -3.34 -12.47 -20.76
N LYS A 109 -2.74 -13.65 -20.58
CA LYS A 109 -2.79 -14.71 -21.58
C LYS A 109 -4.19 -15.31 -21.72
N PHE A 110 -4.93 -15.43 -20.61
CA PHE A 110 -6.28 -16.00 -20.59
C PHE A 110 -7.39 -14.95 -20.73
N TRP A 111 -7.07 -13.66 -20.56
CA TRP A 111 -8.02 -12.55 -20.55
C TRP A 111 -7.67 -11.50 -21.61
N VAL A 112 -8.67 -10.84 -22.19
CA VAL A 112 -8.44 -9.79 -23.21
C VAL A 112 -7.75 -8.58 -22.59
N PHE A 113 -6.58 -8.20 -23.13
CA PHE A 113 -5.84 -7.02 -22.71
C PHE A 113 -6.54 -5.74 -23.21
N PRO A 114 -6.57 -4.64 -22.42
CA PRO A 114 -6.01 -4.46 -21.08
C PRO A 114 -6.89 -5.04 -19.95
N ILE A 115 -6.23 -5.55 -18.89
CA ILE A 115 -6.93 -6.13 -17.73
C ILE A 115 -7.69 -5.03 -16.98
N PRO A 116 -9.03 -5.11 -16.86
CA PRO A 116 -9.80 -4.16 -16.07
C PRO A 116 -9.46 -4.32 -14.59
N PHE A 117 -9.28 -3.19 -13.89
CA PHE A 117 -8.97 -3.15 -12.46
C PHE A 117 -7.80 -4.06 -12.05
N PHE A 118 -6.69 -4.03 -12.81
CA PHE A 118 -5.50 -4.88 -12.62
C PHE A 118 -5.08 -5.09 -11.14
N MET A 119 -5.08 -4.03 -10.34
CA MET A 119 -4.74 -4.09 -8.90
C MET A 119 -5.72 -4.92 -8.07
N PHE A 120 -7.02 -4.86 -8.40
CA PHE A 120 -8.05 -5.66 -7.76
C PHE A 120 -7.96 -7.12 -8.21
N SER A 121 -7.80 -7.34 -9.52
CA SER A 121 -7.72 -8.69 -10.10
C SER A 121 -6.55 -9.50 -9.53
N LEU A 122 -5.45 -8.84 -9.15
CA LEU A 122 -4.28 -9.46 -8.54
C LEU A 122 -4.28 -9.43 -7.00
N CYS A 123 -5.39 -9.09 -6.34
CA CYS A 123 -5.49 -9.05 -4.88
C CYS A 123 -5.14 -10.41 -4.24
N LEU A 124 -5.57 -11.52 -4.87
CA LEU A 124 -5.23 -12.87 -4.42
C LEU A 124 -3.72 -13.14 -4.42
N VAL A 125 -2.99 -12.61 -5.41
CA VAL A 125 -1.53 -12.73 -5.52
C VAL A 125 -0.85 -11.99 -4.38
N THR A 126 -1.35 -10.81 -4.04
CA THR A 126 -0.83 -10.04 -2.90
C THR A 126 -1.00 -10.80 -1.59
N ILE A 127 -2.18 -11.40 -1.37
CA ILE A 127 -2.44 -12.19 -0.17
C ILE A 127 -1.52 -13.42 -0.12
N THR A 128 -1.35 -14.15 -1.22
CA THR A 128 -0.50 -15.35 -1.23
C THR A 128 0.97 -15.02 -1.01
N VAL A 129 1.49 -13.94 -1.62
CA VAL A 129 2.88 -13.51 -1.41
C VAL A 129 3.10 -13.03 0.04
N ILE A 130 2.15 -12.28 0.62
CA ILE A 130 2.21 -11.89 2.03
C ILE A 130 2.27 -13.13 2.95
N LEU A 131 1.37 -14.10 2.74
CA LEU A 131 1.31 -15.30 3.57
C LEU A 131 2.56 -16.16 3.42
N ALA A 132 3.05 -16.36 2.19
CA ALA A 132 4.27 -17.09 1.92
C ALA A 132 5.48 -16.43 2.59
N TYR A 133 5.57 -15.10 2.51
CA TYR A 133 6.67 -14.36 3.10
C TYR A 133 6.65 -14.37 4.63
N ILE A 134 5.48 -14.16 5.26
CA ILE A 134 5.34 -14.29 6.72
C ILE A 134 5.70 -15.70 7.18
N ARG A 135 5.29 -16.73 6.43
CA ARG A 135 5.66 -18.12 6.73
C ARG A 135 7.16 -18.36 6.63
N LEU A 136 7.86 -17.73 5.68
CA LEU A 136 9.31 -17.83 5.54
C LEU A 136 10.05 -17.12 6.67
N VAL A 137 9.61 -15.92 7.08
CA VAL A 137 10.32 -15.12 8.10
C VAL A 137 10.02 -15.57 9.53
N VAL A 138 8.75 -15.87 9.85
CA VAL A 138 8.30 -16.23 11.20
C VAL A 138 8.37 -17.75 11.44
N GLY A 139 8.50 -18.54 10.38
CA GLY A 139 8.53 -19.99 10.43
C GLY A 139 7.14 -20.63 10.60
N ALA A 140 7.07 -21.95 10.40
CA ALA A 140 5.81 -22.68 10.36
C ALA A 140 5.04 -22.72 11.70
N GLN A 141 5.74 -22.58 12.83
CA GLN A 141 5.12 -22.60 14.16
C GLN A 141 4.52 -21.23 14.52
N GLY A 142 5.26 -20.14 14.33
CA GLY A 142 4.73 -18.79 14.56
C GLY A 142 3.67 -18.39 13.52
N PHE A 143 3.77 -18.85 12.26
CA PHE A 143 2.71 -18.69 11.27
C PHE A 143 1.39 -19.35 11.72
N ARG A 144 1.45 -20.55 12.33
CA ARG A 144 0.24 -21.22 12.86
C ARG A 144 -0.39 -20.46 14.02
N GLN A 145 0.41 -19.86 14.91
CA GLN A 145 -0.12 -19.02 15.99
C GLN A 145 -0.76 -17.73 15.46
N ILE A 146 -0.15 -17.09 14.46
CA ILE A 146 -0.71 -15.90 13.80
C ILE A 146 -2.01 -16.26 13.06
N MET A 147 -2.05 -17.40 12.35
CA MET A 147 -3.27 -17.87 11.68
C MET A 147 -4.37 -18.29 12.67
N ALA A 148 -4.00 -18.80 13.85
CA ALA A 148 -4.95 -19.12 14.92
C ALA A 148 -5.60 -17.86 15.49
N ARG A 149 -4.92 -16.70 15.45
CA ARG A 149 -5.46 -15.39 15.84
C ARG A 149 -6.32 -14.79 14.71
N ARG A 150 -7.51 -15.37 14.51
CA ARG A 150 -8.47 -14.93 13.47
C ARG A 150 -8.84 -13.44 13.53
N GLN A 151 -8.77 -12.80 14.69
CA GLN A 151 -9.00 -11.36 14.84
C GLN A 151 -7.95 -10.49 14.15
N GLN A 152 -6.66 -10.87 14.16
CA GLN A 152 -5.60 -10.10 13.48
C GLN A 152 -5.70 -10.23 11.96
N LEU A 153 -6.00 -11.43 11.48
CA LEU A 153 -6.31 -11.71 10.07
C LEU A 153 -7.53 -10.95 9.56
N GLY A 154 -8.63 -10.93 10.33
CA GLY A 154 -9.82 -10.19 9.98
C GLY A 154 -9.56 -8.68 9.87
N ARG A 155 -8.66 -8.14 10.70
CA ARG A 155 -8.27 -6.72 10.64
C ARG A 155 -7.40 -6.41 9.42
N LEU A 156 -6.43 -7.26 9.10
CA LEU A 156 -5.62 -7.15 7.87
C LEU A 156 -6.50 -7.25 6.63
N ASN A 157 -7.43 -8.21 6.61
CA ASN A 157 -8.38 -8.38 5.51
C ASN A 157 -9.31 -7.16 5.39
N ARG A 158 -9.75 -6.56 6.50
CA ARG A 158 -10.57 -5.35 6.48
C ARG A 158 -9.81 -4.15 5.93
N VAL A 159 -8.54 -3.96 6.30
CA VAL A 159 -7.68 -2.90 5.74
C VAL A 159 -7.43 -3.14 4.25
N GLY A 160 -7.12 -4.37 3.86
CA GLY A 160 -6.94 -4.75 2.45
C GLY A 160 -8.23 -4.57 1.63
N THR A 161 -9.39 -4.94 2.18
CA THR A 161 -10.70 -4.75 1.53
C THR A 161 -10.99 -3.26 1.32
N VAL A 162 -10.71 -2.45 2.32
CA VAL A 162 -10.90 -0.99 2.25
C VAL A 162 -9.96 -0.35 1.23
N GLN A 163 -8.71 -0.82 1.13
CA GLN A 163 -7.78 -0.43 0.07
C GLN A 163 -8.23 -0.92 -1.31
N ALA A 164 -8.82 -2.12 -1.41
CA ALA A 164 -9.35 -2.67 -2.66
C ALA A 164 -10.55 -1.85 -3.17
N ILE A 165 -11.45 -1.44 -2.26
CA ILE A 165 -12.59 -0.56 -2.59
C ILE A 165 -12.10 0.77 -3.18
N LEU A 166 -11.04 1.34 -2.61
CA LEU A 166 -10.41 2.56 -3.15
C LEU A 166 -9.98 2.43 -4.62
N PHE A 167 -9.40 1.29 -5.00
CA PHE A 167 -8.97 1.04 -6.38
C PHE A 167 -10.13 0.90 -7.37
N ILE A 168 -11.34 0.63 -6.89
CA ILE A 168 -12.57 0.57 -7.71
C ILE A 168 -13.27 1.92 -7.73
N VAL A 169 -13.32 2.59 -6.57
CA VAL A 169 -13.92 3.93 -6.42
C VAL A 169 -13.16 4.96 -7.24
N TYR A 170 -11.83 4.84 -7.37
CA TYR A 170 -11.03 5.83 -8.09
C TYR A 170 -11.30 5.86 -9.62
N PRO A 171 -11.35 4.74 -10.36
CA PRO A 171 -11.79 4.74 -11.76
C PRO A 171 -13.25 5.18 -11.93
N ALA A 172 -14.14 4.76 -11.05
CA ALA A 172 -15.55 5.19 -11.07
C ALA A 172 -15.67 6.71 -10.86
N TYR A 173 -14.89 7.24 -9.92
CA TYR A 173 -14.74 8.67 -9.67
C TYR A 173 -14.18 9.40 -10.89
N GLN A 174 -13.13 8.87 -11.52
CA GLN A 174 -12.53 9.48 -12.69
C GLN A 174 -13.52 9.52 -13.86
N MET A 175 -14.30 8.46 -14.06
CA MET A 175 -15.35 8.42 -15.08
C MET A 175 -16.47 9.42 -14.79
N LEU A 176 -16.90 9.54 -13.52
CA LEU A 176 -17.86 10.54 -13.08
C LEU A 176 -17.32 11.97 -13.26
N PHE A 177 -16.06 12.19 -12.91
CA PHE A 177 -15.39 13.49 -13.01
C PHE A 177 -15.26 13.90 -14.47
N THR A 178 -14.78 13.05 -15.37
CA THR A 178 -14.67 13.36 -16.81
C THR A 178 -16.03 13.65 -17.45
N ARG A 179 -17.13 13.06 -16.95
CA ARG A 179 -18.49 13.39 -17.40
C ARG A 179 -19.07 14.64 -16.74
N ALA A 180 -18.62 14.97 -15.53
CA ALA A 180 -19.04 16.14 -14.78
C ALA A 180 -18.22 17.40 -15.10
N THR A 181 -17.01 17.25 -15.66
CA THR A 181 -16.19 18.34 -16.19
C THR A 181 -16.97 19.02 -17.31
N ARG A 182 -17.37 20.29 -17.10
CA ARG A 182 -18.38 21.11 -17.83
C ARG A 182 -19.77 21.28 -17.16
N SER A 183 -19.98 20.81 -15.94
CA SER A 183 -21.27 20.99 -15.23
C SER A 183 -21.10 21.59 -13.83
N TRP A 184 -22.18 22.11 -13.23
CA TRP A 184 -22.21 22.72 -11.89
C TRP A 184 -21.87 21.75 -10.74
N TYR A 185 -21.65 20.47 -11.06
CA TYR A 185 -21.36 19.39 -10.12
C TYR A 185 -19.85 19.09 -9.92
N GLU A 186 -18.94 19.88 -10.50
CA GLU A 186 -17.49 19.69 -10.32
C GLU A 186 -17.04 19.74 -8.85
N ILE A 187 -17.57 20.67 -8.07
CA ILE A 187 -17.20 20.87 -6.65
C ILE A 187 -17.62 19.70 -5.75
N PRO A 188 -18.90 19.23 -5.78
CA PRO A 188 -19.30 18.08 -4.98
C PRO A 188 -18.54 16.80 -5.36
N VAL A 189 -18.22 16.60 -6.64
CA VAL A 189 -17.38 15.48 -7.08
C VAL A 189 -15.99 15.64 -6.46
N LEU A 190 -15.32 16.78 -6.60
CA LEU A 190 -14.01 17.04 -5.97
C LEU A 190 -13.96 16.78 -4.46
N MET A 191 -15.06 16.98 -3.73
CA MET A 191 -15.14 16.70 -2.29
C MET A 191 -15.24 15.20 -1.93
N ILE A 192 -15.66 14.34 -2.84
CA ILE A 192 -15.75 12.89 -2.56
C ILE A 192 -14.36 12.31 -2.25
N LEU A 193 -13.33 12.75 -2.98
CA LEU A 193 -11.95 12.28 -2.80
C LEU A 193 -11.39 12.56 -1.38
N PRO A 194 -11.43 13.80 -0.85
CA PRO A 194 -11.00 14.08 0.52
C PRO A 194 -11.89 13.41 1.57
N ILE A 195 -13.20 13.26 1.36
CA ILE A 195 -14.09 12.56 2.30
C ILE A 195 -13.69 11.08 2.42
N VAL A 196 -13.48 10.39 1.30
CA VAL A 196 -13.02 9.01 1.29
C VAL A 196 -11.65 8.90 1.97
N ARG A 197 -10.71 9.80 1.65
CA ARG A 197 -9.39 9.87 2.33
C ARG A 197 -9.53 10.07 3.84
N LEU A 198 -10.47 10.88 4.30
CA LEU A 198 -10.70 11.15 5.72
C LEU A 198 -11.30 9.93 6.42
N ALA A 199 -12.28 9.26 5.81
CA ALA A 199 -12.89 8.05 6.33
C ALA A 199 -11.86 6.93 6.51
N LEU A 200 -10.93 6.78 5.56
CA LEU A 200 -9.82 5.84 5.64
C LEU A 200 -8.89 6.13 6.80
N LYS A 201 -8.47 7.40 6.94
CA LYS A 201 -7.65 7.83 8.08
C LYS A 201 -8.37 7.55 9.38
N LEU A 202 -9.66 7.86 9.48
CA LEU A 202 -10.46 7.62 10.68
C LEU A 202 -10.54 6.12 11.02
N MET A 203 -10.74 5.26 10.02
CA MET A 203 -10.76 3.81 10.23
C MET A 203 -9.40 3.29 10.70
N LEU A 204 -8.30 3.74 10.09
CA LEU A 204 -6.94 3.37 10.50
C LEU A 204 -6.64 3.87 11.91
N THR A 205 -6.95 5.13 12.23
CA THR A 205 -6.76 5.71 13.56
C THR A 205 -7.57 4.98 14.62
N ARG A 206 -8.84 4.65 14.35
CA ARG A 206 -9.65 3.85 15.28
C ARG A 206 -9.08 2.44 15.48
N ALA A 207 -8.62 1.81 14.41
CA ALA A 207 -8.03 0.47 14.49
C ALA A 207 -6.66 0.48 15.21
N ALA A 208 -5.91 1.58 15.10
CA ALA A 208 -4.63 1.82 15.79
C ALA A 208 -4.81 2.18 17.27
N ALA A 209 -5.80 3.03 17.60
CA ALA A 209 -6.12 3.40 18.98
C ALA A 209 -6.49 2.16 19.82
N HIS A 210 -7.30 1.27 19.24
CA HIS A 210 -7.65 0.00 19.87
C HIS A 210 -6.46 -0.97 20.01
N LYS A 211 -5.35 -0.75 19.29
CA LYS A 211 -4.08 -1.47 19.45
C LYS A 211 -3.26 -0.87 20.60
N GLU A 212 -3.17 0.45 20.72
CA GLU A 212 -2.51 1.13 21.84
C GLU A 212 -3.16 0.80 23.18
N ASP A 213 -4.49 0.69 23.24
CA ASP A 213 -5.22 0.32 24.46
C ASP A 213 -4.98 -1.15 24.89
N MET A 214 -4.47 -2.00 24.00
CA MET A 214 -4.21 -3.42 24.25
C MET A 214 -2.76 -3.75 24.62
N ILE A 215 -1.83 -2.81 24.47
CA ILE A 215 -0.44 -2.99 24.92
C ILE A 215 -0.41 -2.52 26.38
N PRO A 216 -0.45 -3.41 27.39
CA PRO A 216 -0.20 -2.97 28.75
C PRO A 216 1.21 -2.39 28.75
N VAL A 217 1.33 -1.12 29.13
CA VAL A 217 2.61 -0.46 29.34
C VAL A 217 3.37 -1.31 30.36
N GLN A 218 4.31 -2.13 29.87
CA GLN A 218 5.26 -2.81 30.73
C GLN A 218 6.18 -1.73 31.29
N VAL A 219 5.88 -1.38 32.53
CA VAL A 219 6.75 -0.60 33.41
C VAL A 219 7.99 -1.46 33.68
N VAL A 220 9.15 -1.00 33.19
CA VAL A 220 10.48 -1.32 33.75
C VAL A 220 11.29 -0.04 33.74
#